data_AF-A0A1X7V4J3-F1
#
_entry.id   AF-A0A1X7V4J3-F1
#
_cell.length_a   1.000
_cell.length_b   1.000
_cell.length_c   1.000
_cell.angle_alpha   90.00
_cell.angle_beta   90.00
_cell.angle_gamma   90.00
#
_symmetry.space_group_name_H-M   'P 1'
#
loop_
_entity.id
_entity.type
_entity.pdbx_description
1 polymer ?
#
loop_
_entity_poly.entity_id
_entity_poly.type
_entity_poly.pdbx_seq_one_letter_code
_entity_poly.pdbx_strand_id
1 'polypeptide(L)' 'VPFLGASPDAIVSCECHGHGVVEVKCPFRIEDKLPEDNIKGFFMKKVDVWSLQHDHAYYYQVQLQMRVC' A
#
# COMPACT_ATOMS: atom_id res chain seq x y z
N VAL A 1 -27.26 -0.79 7.13
CA VAL A 1 -26.23 -1.85 7.00
C VAL A 1 -24.91 -1.20 6.62
N PRO A 2 -23.76 -1.67 7.15
CA PRO A 2 -22.46 -1.21 6.66
C PRO A 2 -22.32 -1.58 5.18
N PHE A 3 -21.90 -0.64 4.34
CA PHE A 3 -21.75 -0.82 2.89
C PHE A 3 -20.29 -0.76 2.42
N LEU A 4 -19.37 -0.44 3.32
CA LEU A 4 -17.93 -0.47 3.11
C LEU A 4 -17.28 -1.34 4.18
N GLY A 5 -16.33 -2.16 3.76
CA GLY A 5 -15.52 -3.01 4.62
C GLY A 5 -14.11 -3.06 4.07
N ALA A 6 -13.13 -3.25 4.95
CA ALA A 6 -11.73 -3.35 4.59
C ALA A 6 -11.02 -4.34 5.52
N SER A 7 -9.98 -4.98 5.00
CA SER A 7 -9.10 -5.88 5.75
C SER A 7 -7.66 -5.55 5.36
N PRO A 8 -6.97 -4.67 6.10
CA PRO A 8 -5.53 -4.51 5.95
C PRO A 8 -4.82 -5.75 6.48
N ASP A 9 -3.58 -5.97 6.03
CA ASP A 9 -2.77 -7.10 6.52
C ASP A 9 -2.36 -6.92 7.99
N ALA A 10 -2.15 -5.67 8.42
CA ALA A 10 -1.99 -5.35 9.84
C ALA A 10 -2.42 -3.91 10.18
N ILE A 11 -2.64 -3.66 11.47
CA ILE A 11 -2.85 -2.33 12.05
C ILE A 11 -1.63 -1.99 12.90
N VAL A 12 -1.14 -0.76 12.77
CA VAL A 12 -0.08 -0.20 13.61
C VAL A 12 -0.72 0.80 14.56
N SER A 13 -0.31 0.77 15.83
CA SER A 13 -0.70 1.76 16.83
C SER A 13 0.57 2.25 17.54
N CYS A 14 0.89 3.54 17.40
CA CYS A 14 1.88 4.21 18.24
C CYS A 14 1.19 5.27 19.10
N GLU A 15 1.55 5.33 20.37
CA GLU A 15 1.18 6.44 21.26
C GLU A 15 1.62 7.81 20.70
N CYS A 16 2.70 7.81 19.93
CA CYS A 16 3.37 8.98 19.37
C CYS A 16 2.86 9.44 17.99
N HIS A 17 2.36 8.51 17.16
CA HIS A 17 2.00 8.76 15.76
C HIS A 17 0.55 8.37 15.41
N GLY A 18 -0.19 7.79 16.35
CA GLY A 18 -1.57 7.34 16.15
C GLY A 18 -1.66 5.96 15.49
N HIS A 19 -2.75 5.75 14.76
CA HIS A 19 -3.06 4.49 14.07
C HIS A 19 -2.69 4.55 12.60
N GLY A 20 -2.24 3.41 12.06
CA GLY A 20 -1.96 3.23 10.64
C GLY A 20 -2.31 1.83 10.16
N VAL A 21 -2.34 1.65 8.85
CA VAL A 21 -2.57 0.35 8.21
C VAL A 21 -1.29 -0.11 7.52
N VAL A 22 -1.11 -1.43 7.45
CA VAL A 22 -0.03 -2.08 6.70
C VAL A 22 -0.66 -2.99 5.66
N GLU A 23 -0.15 -2.89 4.43
CA GLU A 23 -0.55 -3.73 3.30
C GLU A 23 0.73 -4.22 2.60
N VAL A 24 0.91 -5.54 2.54
CA VAL A 24 2.07 -6.23 1.97
C VAL A 24 1.66 -6.84 0.64
N LYS A 25 2.30 -6.40 -0.46
CA LYS A 25 2.06 -6.93 -1.79
C LYS A 25 3.26 -7.74 -2.28
N CYS A 26 3.02 -9.00 -2.64
CA CYS A 26 3.99 -9.90 -3.28
C CYS A 26 3.56 -10.21 -4.72
N PRO A 27 3.69 -9.26 -5.67
CA PRO A 27 3.25 -9.45 -7.05
C PRO A 27 4.08 -10.51 -7.80
N PHE A 28 3.42 -11.57 -8.26
CA PHE A 28 4.06 -12.67 -8.99
C PHE A 28 4.90 -12.23 -10.21
N ARG A 29 4.47 -11.18 -10.93
CA ARG A 29 5.18 -10.69 -12.13
C ARG A 29 6.54 -10.05 -11.88
N ILE A 30 6.89 -9.83 -10.61
CA ILE A 30 8.10 -9.15 -10.14
C ILE A 30 9.07 -10.17 -9.52
N GLU A 31 8.81 -11.46 -9.69
CA GLU A 31 9.68 -12.55 -9.26
C GLU A 31 11.15 -12.27 -9.62
N ASP A 32 12.02 -12.38 -8.61
CA ASP A 32 13.46 -12.13 -8.65
C ASP A 32 13.90 -10.75 -9.15
N LYS A 33 12.99 -9.76 -9.21
CA LYS A 33 13.31 -8.38 -9.55
C LYS A 33 13.27 -7.49 -8.34
N LEU A 34 14.22 -6.58 -8.29
CA LEU A 34 14.22 -5.49 -7.33
C LEU A 34 13.33 -4.34 -7.84
N PRO A 35 12.73 -3.56 -6.92
CA PRO A 35 12.03 -2.33 -7.26
C PRO A 35 12.83 -1.41 -8.22
N GLU A 36 14.16 -1.43 -8.12
CA GLU A 36 15.11 -0.69 -8.95
C GLU A 36 15.16 -1.12 -10.42
N ASP A 37 14.65 -2.30 -10.79
CA ASP A 37 14.76 -2.88 -12.14
C ASP A 37 13.83 -2.23 -13.19
N ASN A 38 13.33 -1.02 -12.92
CA ASN A 38 12.43 -0.25 -13.81
C ASN A 38 11.28 -1.08 -14.40
N ILE A 39 10.57 -1.79 -13.53
CA ILE A 39 9.48 -2.69 -13.92
C ILE A 39 8.29 -1.88 -14.42
N LYS A 40 7.89 -2.10 -15.69
CA LYS A 40 6.73 -1.43 -16.28
C LYS A 40 5.47 -1.70 -15.45
N GLY A 41 4.82 -0.62 -15.00
CA GLY A 41 3.60 -0.71 -14.21
C GLY A 41 3.82 -1.09 -12.74
N PHE A 42 5.05 -0.92 -12.22
CA PHE A 42 5.31 -1.09 -10.80
C PHE A 42 4.55 -0.06 -9.96
N PHE A 43 3.98 -0.48 -8.83
CA PHE A 43 3.10 0.37 -8.03
C PHE A 43 3.83 1.41 -7.18
N MET A 44 5.14 1.28 -6.97
CA MET A 44 5.91 2.29 -6.24
C MET A 44 6.76 3.14 -7.18
N LYS A 45 7.04 4.37 -6.75
CA LYS A 45 7.97 5.31 -7.37
C LYS A 45 8.99 5.78 -6.34
N LYS A 46 10.26 5.83 -6.74
CA LYS A 46 11.36 6.41 -5.95
C LYS A 46 11.64 7.81 -6.45
N VAL A 47 11.39 8.83 -5.62
CA VAL A 47 11.89 10.19 -5.84
C VAL A 47 13.03 10.41 -4.86
N ASP A 48 12.70 10.61 -3.59
CA ASP A 48 13.66 10.58 -2.47
C ASP A 48 13.47 9.33 -1.61
N VAL A 49 12.21 8.99 -1.36
CA VAL A 49 11.75 7.77 -0.69
C VAL A 49 10.83 6.99 -1.62
N TRP A 50 10.73 5.68 -1.38
CA TRP A 50 9.75 4.85 -2.05
C TRP A 50 8.34 5.27 -1.63
N SER A 51 7.50 5.60 -2.60
CA SER A 51 6.12 6.04 -2.39
C SER A 51 5.17 5.31 -3.33
N LEU A 52 3.96 5.00 -2.87
CA LEU A 52 2.92 4.39 -3.70
C LEU A 52 2.42 5.40 -4.73
N GLN A 53 2.30 4.99 -5.99
CA GLN A 53 1.80 5.87 -7.05
C GLN A 53 0.31 6.16 -6.85
N HIS A 54 -0.07 7.43 -6.93
CA HIS A 54 -1.43 7.91 -6.59
C HIS A 54 -2.49 7.51 -7.62
N ASP A 55 -2.08 7.15 -8.83
CA ASP A 55 -2.92 6.65 -9.92
C ASP A 55 -3.00 5.11 -9.97
N HIS A 56 -2.33 4.41 -9.05
CA HIS A 56 -2.35 2.95 -8.99
C HIS A 56 -3.54 2.44 -8.15
N ALA A 57 -4.16 1.33 -8.56
CA ALA A 57 -5.31 0.73 -7.87
C ALA A 57 -5.08 0.49 -6.36
N TYR A 58 -3.88 0.04 -5.98
CA TYR A 58 -3.50 -0.16 -4.58
C TYR A 58 -3.51 1.12 -3.75
N TYR A 59 -3.34 2.30 -4.35
CA TYR A 59 -3.47 3.55 -3.61
C TYR A 59 -4.88 3.73 -3.07
N TYR A 60 -5.89 3.56 -3.93
CA TYR A 60 -7.29 3.65 -3.52
C TYR A 60 -7.68 2.56 -2.52
N GLN A 61 -7.09 1.36 -2.62
CA GLN A 61 -7.28 0.30 -1.63
C GLN A 61 -6.80 0.74 -0.23
N VAL A 62 -5.59 1.28 -0.14
CA VAL A 62 -5.00 1.72 1.14
C VAL A 62 -5.76 2.94 1.70
N GLN A 63 -6.21 3.87 0.85
CA GLN A 63 -7.08 4.98 1.28
C GLN A 63 -8.39 4.49 1.90
N LEU A 64 -9.03 3.47 1.31
CA LEU A 64 -10.23 2.86 1.87
C LEU A 64 -9.93 2.17 3.22
N GLN A 65 -8.84 1.42 3.31
CA GLN A 65 -8.43 0.77 4.56
C GLN A 65 -8.21 1.79 5.68
N MET A 66 -7.47 2.87 5.42
CA MET A 66 -7.27 3.98 6.39
C MET A 66 -8.57 4.68 6.79
N ARG A 67 -9.60 4.63 5.95
CA ARG A 67 -10.91 5.25 6.24
C ARG A 67 -11.82 4.36 7.07
N VAL A 68 -11.73 3.04 6.87
CA VAL A 68 -12.64 2.05 7.44
C VAL A 68 -12.09 1.42 8.72
N CYS A 69 -10.77 1.28 8.83
CA CYS A 69 -10.06 0.67 9.96
C CYS A 69 -9.50 1.73 10.91
#